data_AF-A0A3N9NHW5-F1
#
_entry.id   AF-A0A3N9NHW5-F1
#
_cell.length_a   1.000
_cell.length_b   1.000
_cell.length_c   1.000
_cell.angle_alpha   90.00
_cell.angle_beta   90.00
_cell.angle_gamma   90.00
#
_symmetry.space_group_name_H-M   'P 1'
#
loop_
_entity.id
_entity.type
_entity.pdbx_description
1 polymer ?
#
loop_
_entity_poly.entity_id
_entity_poly.type
_entity_poly.pdbx_seq_one_letter_code
_entity_poly.pdbx_strand_id
1 'polypeptide(L)'
;MQTKCGSLLILALLSIQQVFANSETVQLDTTAYKLYPQVNEKKPTLPSPFQTEDGDEYVVAATKENSFAIIKVNPQTAVQKKQQCTIDTTDFPTLAQTGLHSDEELAQTKMITGRSLAEITDLGRPAQLSEEGFMSAKEDILSLLRTDNQIVRSLGLSHPQLAKPLFHILNMMETDLKGGRWNMSEHEWQNIPTFFYNGNKVTVEAHDTKGGQLSIFDDGIEGAFWIVILRELSTAENRFLQKHYRHLTTSQFDVMKQRLTTIFTGEMEPQYIMRYGFYEGHAGWRTDPIAVAFIFGLKDLEDIEASFPGRLHEILTAEFTHDYNFGEL
;
A
#
# COMPACT_ATOMS: atom_id res chain seq x y z
N MET A 1 -20.81 -32.45 -23.52
CA MET A 1 -21.46 -32.05 -22.24
C MET A 1 -21.50 -30.54 -22.19
N GLN A 2 -22.67 -29.95 -22.43
CA GLN A 2 -22.91 -28.51 -22.35
C GLN A 2 -23.44 -28.19 -20.95
N THR A 3 -22.64 -27.52 -20.13
CA THR A 3 -23.07 -26.96 -18.85
C THR A 3 -23.62 -25.56 -19.08
N LYS A 4 -24.94 -25.42 -18.90
CA LYS A 4 -25.64 -24.13 -18.84
C LYS A 4 -25.23 -23.41 -17.55
N CYS A 5 -24.49 -22.32 -17.67
CA CYS A 5 -24.26 -21.39 -16.57
C CYS A 5 -25.44 -20.41 -16.56
N GLY A 6 -26.33 -20.54 -15.59
CA GLY A 6 -27.45 -19.63 -15.36
C GLY A 6 -27.03 -18.51 -14.43
N SER A 7 -26.84 -17.30 -14.95
CA SER A 7 -26.62 -16.10 -14.14
C SER A 7 -27.94 -15.68 -13.51
N LEU A 8 -28.05 -15.87 -12.19
CA LEU A 8 -29.16 -15.39 -11.37
C LEU A 8 -28.88 -13.93 -10.98
N LEU A 9 -29.54 -12.98 -11.65
CA LEU A 9 -29.45 -11.56 -11.33
C LEU A 9 -30.38 -11.27 -10.13
N ILE A 10 -29.83 -11.14 -8.93
CA ILE A 10 -30.58 -10.69 -7.75
C ILE A 10 -30.55 -9.16 -7.75
N LEU A 11 -31.65 -8.52 -8.16
CA LEU A 11 -31.88 -7.10 -7.91
C LEU A 11 -32.22 -6.90 -6.42
N ALA A 12 -31.25 -6.45 -5.63
CA ALA A 12 -31.51 -5.93 -4.31
C ALA A 12 -32.03 -4.49 -4.41
N LEU A 13 -33.30 -4.28 -4.10
CA LEU A 13 -33.90 -2.96 -3.88
C LEU A 13 -33.31 -2.36 -2.59
N LEU A 14 -32.31 -1.49 -2.73
CA LEU A 14 -31.77 -0.68 -1.64
C LEU A 14 -32.75 0.45 -1.32
N SER A 15 -33.45 0.33 -0.20
CA SER A 15 -34.17 1.44 0.41
C SER A 15 -33.19 2.48 0.94
N ILE A 16 -33.11 3.64 0.28
CA ILE A 16 -32.29 4.77 0.72
C ILE A 16 -32.96 5.40 1.95
N GLN A 17 -32.53 5.03 3.15
CA GLN A 17 -32.80 5.83 4.35
C GLN A 17 -31.85 7.02 4.35
N GLN A 18 -32.38 8.24 4.28
CA GLN A 18 -31.59 9.45 4.49
C GLN A 18 -31.12 9.50 5.95
N VAL A 19 -29.86 9.14 6.16
CA VAL A 19 -29.18 9.30 7.45
C VAL A 19 -28.82 10.78 7.61
N PHE A 20 -29.48 11.49 8.54
CA PHE A 20 -29.05 12.82 8.95
C PHE A 20 -27.72 12.68 9.70
N ALA A 21 -26.63 13.06 9.05
CA ALA A 21 -25.30 13.03 9.64
C ALA A 21 -25.19 14.11 10.73
N ASN A 22 -25.05 13.70 11.99
CA ASN A 22 -24.62 14.60 13.07
C ASN A 22 -23.24 15.17 12.69
N SER A 23 -23.07 16.49 12.78
CA SER A 23 -21.80 17.14 12.47
C SER A 23 -20.80 16.91 13.60
N GLU A 24 -19.87 16.00 13.40
CA GLU A 24 -18.73 15.84 14.30
C GLU A 24 -17.66 16.89 13.99
N THR A 25 -17.05 17.45 15.04
CA THR A 25 -15.95 18.41 14.95
C THR A 25 -14.80 17.93 15.83
N VAL A 26 -13.56 18.12 15.38
CA VAL A 26 -12.36 17.91 16.20
C VAL A 26 -11.73 19.26 16.51
N GLN A 27 -11.42 19.49 17.79
CA GLN A 27 -10.66 20.66 18.25
C GLN A 27 -9.24 20.21 18.59
N LEU A 28 -8.29 20.59 17.74
CA LEU A 28 -6.85 20.43 18.01
C LEU A 28 -6.13 21.77 18.13
N ASP A 29 -6.84 22.86 17.84
CA ASP A 29 -6.42 24.25 17.98
C ASP A 29 -7.68 25.09 18.25
N THR A 30 -7.54 26.41 18.35
CA THR A 30 -8.61 27.40 18.48
C THR A 30 -9.59 27.42 17.30
N THR A 31 -9.24 26.78 16.16
CA THR A 31 -10.11 26.65 14.99
C THR A 31 -10.86 25.32 15.01
N ALA A 32 -12.20 25.38 14.94
CA ALA A 32 -13.04 24.19 14.76
C ALA A 32 -13.01 23.73 13.30
N TYR A 33 -12.59 22.48 13.06
CA TYR A 33 -12.64 21.87 11.74
C TYR A 33 -13.80 20.87 11.61
N LYS A 34 -14.40 20.82 10.42
CA LYS A 34 -15.42 19.85 10.10
C LYS A 34 -14.78 18.51 9.73
N LEU A 35 -15.31 17.42 10.30
CA LEU A 35 -14.90 16.06 9.93
C LEU A 35 -15.64 15.57 8.69
N TYR A 36 -14.97 14.71 7.91
CA TYR A 36 -15.58 14.05 6.77
C TYR A 36 -16.80 13.22 7.21
N PRO A 37 -17.97 13.29 6.52
CA PRO A 37 -18.17 13.69 5.13
C PRO A 37 -18.28 15.19 4.85
N GLN A 38 -18.22 16.04 5.88
CA GLN A 38 -18.19 17.48 5.69
C GLN A 38 -16.80 17.94 5.24
N VAL A 39 -16.75 19.07 4.52
CA VAL A 39 -15.51 19.62 3.96
C VAL A 39 -15.26 21.04 4.47
N ASN A 40 -13.99 21.42 4.45
CA ASN A 40 -13.47 22.72 4.87
C ASN A 40 -13.04 23.50 3.61
N GLU A 41 -13.36 24.79 3.55
CA GLU A 41 -13.03 25.64 2.39
C GLU A 41 -11.54 25.94 2.27
N LYS A 42 -10.82 25.92 3.40
CA LYS A 42 -9.38 26.19 3.48
C LYS A 42 -8.65 24.96 3.97
N LYS A 43 -7.42 24.77 3.48
CA LYS A 43 -6.53 23.70 3.95
C LYS A 43 -6.33 23.86 5.47
N PRO A 44 -6.64 22.82 6.27
CA PRO A 44 -6.29 22.82 7.69
C PRO A 44 -4.79 23.02 7.89
N THR A 45 -4.40 23.74 8.95
CA THR A 45 -3.00 23.90 9.36
C THR A 45 -2.49 22.73 10.20
N LEU A 46 -3.28 21.66 10.29
CA LEU A 46 -2.95 20.43 11.00
C LEU A 46 -1.85 19.66 10.26
N PRO A 47 -0.95 18.95 10.98
CA PRO A 47 -0.12 17.94 10.35
C PRO A 47 -1.00 16.84 9.75
N SER A 48 -0.44 16.02 8.86
CA SER A 48 -1.16 14.88 8.29
C SER A 48 -0.16 13.76 8.03
N PRO A 49 -0.37 12.53 8.53
CA PRO A 49 -1.44 12.17 9.46
C PRO A 49 -1.28 12.88 10.82
N PHE A 50 -2.33 12.88 11.63
CA PHE A 50 -2.28 13.33 13.03
C PHE A 50 -3.14 12.42 13.90
N GLN A 51 -2.80 12.35 15.20
CA GLN A 51 -3.52 11.55 16.17
C GLN A 51 -4.11 12.44 17.27
N THR A 52 -5.33 12.13 17.72
CA THR A 52 -5.97 12.76 18.88
C THR A 52 -5.59 12.05 20.17
N GLU A 53 -5.95 12.63 21.32
CA GLU A 53 -5.70 12.04 22.65
C GLU A 53 -6.39 10.67 22.83
N ASP A 54 -7.54 10.47 22.19
CA ASP A 54 -8.28 9.21 22.20
C ASP A 54 -7.65 8.12 21.31
N GLY A 55 -6.56 8.43 20.64
CA GLY A 55 -5.86 7.52 19.74
C GLY A 55 -6.45 7.46 18.33
N ASP A 56 -7.41 8.32 18.01
CA ASP A 56 -7.96 8.43 16.66
C ASP A 56 -6.99 9.15 15.72
N GLU A 57 -6.71 8.52 14.59
CA GLU A 57 -5.83 9.01 13.55
C GLU A 57 -6.64 9.56 12.37
N TYR A 58 -6.15 10.66 11.83
CA TYR A 58 -6.80 11.40 10.76
C TYR A 58 -5.80 11.78 9.68
N VAL A 59 -6.29 11.87 8.45
CA VAL A 59 -5.57 12.39 7.29
C VAL A 59 -6.32 13.58 6.72
N VAL A 60 -5.56 14.59 6.30
CA VAL A 60 -6.07 15.73 5.55
C VAL A 60 -6.02 15.40 4.06
N ALA A 61 -7.16 15.53 3.38
CA ALA A 61 -7.28 15.26 1.95
C ALA A 61 -7.90 16.42 1.19
N ALA A 62 -7.58 16.56 -0.09
CA ALA A 62 -8.22 17.51 -0.99
C ALA A 62 -9.28 16.78 -1.82
N THR A 63 -10.48 17.36 -1.92
CA THR A 63 -11.54 16.82 -2.78
C THR A 63 -11.39 17.32 -4.22
N LYS A 64 -12.05 16.66 -5.16
CA LYS A 64 -12.08 17.09 -6.58
C LYS A 64 -12.65 18.51 -6.78
N GLU A 65 -13.47 18.98 -5.84
CA GLU A 65 -14.02 20.35 -5.82
C GLU A 65 -13.07 21.38 -5.17
N ASN A 66 -11.80 21.04 -4.94
CA ASN A 66 -10.79 21.88 -4.29
C ASN A 66 -11.15 22.28 -2.84
N SER A 67 -11.96 21.48 -2.15
CA SER A 67 -12.21 21.60 -0.71
C SER A 67 -11.34 20.62 0.08
N PHE A 68 -11.34 20.69 1.41
CA PHE A 68 -10.48 19.86 2.26
C PHE A 68 -11.28 19.00 3.24
N ALA A 69 -11.05 17.69 3.19
CA ALA A 69 -11.61 16.71 4.10
C ALA A 69 -10.62 16.39 5.23
N ILE A 70 -11.13 16.19 6.44
CA ILE A 70 -10.39 15.58 7.55
C ILE A 70 -11.03 14.21 7.78
N ILE A 71 -10.34 13.16 7.37
CA ILE A 71 -10.89 11.81 7.30
C ILE A 71 -10.27 10.98 8.41
N LYS A 72 -11.11 10.34 9.23
CA LYS A 72 -10.66 9.37 10.24
C LYS A 72 -10.17 8.10 9.53
N VAL A 73 -8.93 7.71 9.77
CA VAL A 73 -8.24 6.62 9.07
C VAL A 73 -7.81 5.47 9.98
N ASN A 74 -8.33 5.43 11.21
CA ASN A 74 -8.11 4.28 12.08
C ASN A 74 -8.64 2.99 11.42
N PRO A 75 -7.90 1.87 11.53
CA PRO A 75 -8.46 0.55 11.29
C PRO A 75 -9.71 0.39 12.17
N GLN A 76 -10.90 0.45 11.58
CA GLN A 76 -12.14 0.38 12.37
C GLN A 76 -12.30 -1.02 12.97
N THR A 77 -13.07 -1.14 14.04
CA THR A 77 -13.28 -2.35 14.85
C THR A 77 -14.09 -3.48 14.18
N ALA A 78 -14.35 -3.42 12.87
CA ALA A 78 -15.13 -4.45 12.18
C ALA A 78 -14.35 -5.78 12.16
N VAL A 79 -15.06 -6.91 12.18
CA VAL A 79 -14.45 -8.26 12.26
C VAL A 79 -13.50 -8.52 11.09
N GLN A 80 -13.85 -8.10 9.87
CA GLN A 80 -12.98 -8.16 8.68
C GLN A 80 -11.74 -7.27 8.81
N LYS A 81 -11.79 -6.22 9.62
CA LYS A 81 -10.67 -5.29 9.87
C LYS A 81 -9.75 -5.72 10.99
N LYS A 82 -10.16 -6.66 11.86
CA LYS A 82 -9.21 -7.29 12.80
C LYS A 82 -8.04 -7.93 12.06
N GLN A 83 -8.26 -8.41 10.84
CA GLN A 83 -7.21 -8.97 9.99
C GLN A 83 -6.23 -7.90 9.45
N GLN A 84 -6.63 -6.63 9.34
CA GLN A 84 -5.76 -5.54 8.84
C GLN A 84 -4.58 -5.22 9.77
N CYS A 85 -4.64 -5.59 11.04
CA CYS A 85 -3.59 -5.29 12.02
C CYS A 85 -3.02 -6.52 12.72
N THR A 86 -3.29 -7.72 12.19
CA THR A 86 -2.87 -8.97 12.85
C THR A 86 -1.74 -9.60 12.06
N ILE A 87 -0.52 -9.50 12.58
CA ILE A 87 0.61 -10.30 12.10
C ILE A 87 0.32 -11.76 12.41
N ASP A 88 0.69 -12.67 11.50
CA ASP A 88 0.57 -14.11 11.79
C ASP A 88 1.64 -14.53 12.82
N THR A 89 1.28 -14.46 14.10
CA THR A 89 2.19 -14.82 15.20
C THR A 89 2.57 -16.29 15.21
N THR A 90 1.81 -17.14 14.50
CA THR A 90 2.09 -18.58 14.43
C THR A 90 3.23 -18.83 13.46
N ASP A 91 3.17 -18.19 12.28
CA ASP A 91 4.19 -18.36 11.25
C ASP A 91 5.43 -17.49 11.49
N PHE A 92 5.23 -16.26 12.00
CA PHE A 92 6.29 -15.25 12.12
C PHE A 92 6.27 -14.54 13.49
N PRO A 93 6.63 -15.23 14.59
CA PRO A 93 6.64 -14.63 15.92
C PRO A 93 7.64 -13.47 16.04
N THR A 94 8.78 -13.50 15.34
CA THR A 94 9.75 -12.39 15.37
C THR A 94 9.20 -11.15 14.66
N LEU A 95 8.56 -11.34 13.50
CA LEU A 95 7.85 -10.27 12.79
C LEU A 95 6.78 -9.64 13.69
N ALA A 96 6.00 -10.47 14.38
CA ALA A 96 4.94 -9.98 15.27
C ALA A 96 5.48 -9.14 16.44
N GLN A 97 6.65 -9.50 16.97
CA GLN A 97 7.25 -8.81 18.11
C GLN A 97 8.00 -7.53 17.69
N THR A 98 8.72 -7.57 16.58
CA THR A 98 9.70 -6.53 16.22
C THR A 98 9.31 -5.72 15.00
N GLY A 99 8.35 -6.19 14.21
CA GLY A 99 8.00 -5.64 12.90
C GLY A 99 9.01 -5.98 11.79
N LEU A 100 9.98 -6.86 12.06
CA LEU A 100 10.97 -7.40 11.11
C LEU A 100 11.09 -8.91 11.27
N HIS A 101 11.42 -9.60 10.18
CA HIS A 101 11.75 -11.02 10.25
C HIS A 101 13.13 -11.29 10.85
N SER A 102 13.28 -12.43 11.53
CA SER A 102 14.59 -13.03 11.82
C SER A 102 15.07 -13.83 10.60
N ASP A 103 16.36 -13.72 10.31
CA ASP A 103 16.97 -14.42 9.18
C ASP A 103 16.98 -15.95 9.43
N GLU A 104 17.17 -16.37 10.69
CA GLU A 104 17.07 -17.77 11.14
C GLU A 104 15.64 -18.31 11.03
N GLU A 105 14.64 -17.52 11.43
CA GLU A 105 13.22 -17.87 11.33
C GLU A 105 12.85 -18.13 9.87
N LEU A 106 13.15 -17.19 8.97
CA LEU A 106 12.93 -17.34 7.53
C LEU A 106 13.66 -18.57 6.94
N ALA A 107 14.88 -18.86 7.39
CA ALA A 107 15.61 -20.05 6.94
C ALA A 107 14.95 -21.38 7.35
N GLN A 108 14.19 -21.37 8.45
CA GLN A 108 13.48 -22.55 8.95
C GLN A 108 12.06 -22.66 8.42
N THR A 109 11.45 -21.56 7.95
CA THR A 109 10.10 -21.55 7.37
C THR A 109 9.97 -22.57 6.24
N LYS A 110 8.91 -23.38 6.31
CA LYS A 110 8.53 -24.36 5.27
C LYS A 110 7.10 -24.19 4.77
N MET A 111 6.27 -23.56 5.59
CA MET A 111 4.88 -23.27 5.29
C MET A 111 4.54 -21.87 5.80
N ILE A 112 3.58 -21.25 5.17
CA ILE A 112 2.90 -20.04 5.63
C ILE A 112 1.42 -20.39 5.54
N THR A 113 0.68 -20.16 6.62
CA THR A 113 -0.79 -20.32 6.70
C THR A 113 -1.27 -21.69 6.19
N GLY A 114 -0.46 -22.73 6.41
CA GLY A 114 -0.74 -24.10 6.00
C GLY A 114 -0.37 -24.47 4.57
N ARG A 115 0.04 -23.51 3.72
CA ARG A 115 0.57 -23.78 2.37
C ARG A 115 2.08 -23.90 2.39
N SER A 116 2.63 -24.79 1.56
CA SER A 116 4.08 -24.92 1.41
C SER A 116 4.67 -23.73 0.64
N LEU A 117 5.95 -23.39 0.88
CA LEU A 117 6.62 -22.31 0.12
C LEU A 117 6.63 -22.55 -1.40
N ALA A 118 6.74 -23.82 -1.82
CA ALA A 118 6.70 -24.20 -3.23
C ALA A 118 5.31 -23.92 -3.84
N GLU A 119 4.25 -24.27 -3.11
CA GLU A 119 2.88 -24.00 -3.53
C GLU A 119 2.59 -22.49 -3.61
N ILE A 120 3.00 -21.71 -2.61
CA ILE A 120 2.82 -20.23 -2.62
C ILE A 120 3.57 -19.62 -3.81
N THR A 121 4.81 -20.07 -4.04
CA THR A 121 5.61 -19.62 -5.19
C THR A 121 4.92 -19.97 -6.51
N ASP A 122 4.42 -21.20 -6.65
CA ASP A 122 3.72 -21.63 -7.86
C ASP A 122 2.43 -20.83 -8.07
N LEU A 123 1.62 -20.58 -7.04
CA LEU A 123 0.41 -19.75 -7.15
C LEU A 123 0.72 -18.28 -7.45
N GLY A 124 1.85 -17.77 -6.95
CA GLY A 124 2.30 -16.40 -7.13
C GLY A 124 2.85 -16.09 -8.53
N ARG A 125 3.18 -17.10 -9.34
CA ARG A 125 3.73 -16.89 -10.68
C ARG A 125 2.69 -16.38 -11.69
N PRO A 126 3.14 -15.76 -12.80
CA PRO A 126 2.24 -15.32 -13.87
C PRO A 126 1.40 -16.47 -14.43
N ALA A 127 0.17 -16.15 -14.86
CA ALA A 127 -0.84 -17.06 -15.39
C ALA A 127 -1.31 -18.17 -14.42
N GLN A 128 -1.17 -17.95 -13.10
CA GLN A 128 -1.63 -18.87 -12.06
C GLN A 128 -2.89 -18.31 -11.39
N LEU A 129 -2.77 -17.72 -10.20
CA LEU A 129 -3.90 -17.00 -9.59
C LEU A 129 -4.11 -15.61 -10.20
N SER A 130 -3.11 -15.03 -10.85
CA SER A 130 -3.16 -13.73 -11.54
C SER A 130 -2.50 -13.84 -12.91
N GLU A 131 -2.99 -13.07 -13.90
CA GLU A 131 -2.39 -13.03 -15.25
C GLU A 131 -0.93 -12.55 -15.20
N GLU A 132 -0.68 -11.45 -14.50
CA GLU A 132 0.67 -10.88 -14.33
C GLU A 132 1.46 -11.56 -13.21
N GLY A 133 0.78 -12.25 -12.29
CA GLY A 133 1.39 -12.86 -11.11
C GLY A 133 1.61 -11.87 -9.96
N PHE A 134 1.87 -12.42 -8.77
CA PHE A 134 2.29 -11.70 -7.56
C PHE A 134 3.82 -11.61 -7.46
N MET A 135 4.54 -12.33 -8.32
CA MET A 135 6.00 -12.31 -8.42
C MET A 135 6.44 -12.72 -9.83
N SER A 136 7.67 -12.39 -10.20
CA SER A 136 8.22 -12.79 -11.50
C SER A 136 8.41 -14.30 -11.60
N ALA A 137 8.49 -14.83 -12.82
CA ALA A 137 8.69 -16.26 -13.07
C ALA A 137 9.99 -16.82 -12.48
N LYS A 138 10.97 -15.97 -12.16
CA LYS A 138 12.27 -16.37 -11.62
C LYS A 138 12.41 -16.17 -10.11
N GLU A 139 11.46 -15.50 -9.50
CA GLU A 139 11.45 -15.22 -8.07
C GLU A 139 10.81 -16.38 -7.30
N ASP A 140 11.12 -16.45 -6.02
CA ASP A 140 10.46 -17.33 -5.07
C ASP A 140 10.12 -16.55 -3.79
N ILE A 141 9.07 -17.00 -3.10
CA ILE A 141 8.54 -16.28 -1.95
C ILE A 141 9.60 -16.04 -0.86
N LEU A 142 10.51 -16.98 -0.63
CA LEU A 142 11.48 -16.87 0.45
C LEU A 142 12.57 -15.86 0.14
N SER A 143 13.04 -15.82 -1.11
CA SER A 143 14.01 -14.84 -1.58
C SER A 143 13.45 -13.41 -1.53
N LEU A 144 12.16 -13.24 -1.87
CA LEU A 144 11.45 -11.97 -1.73
C LEU A 144 11.37 -11.52 -0.27
N LEU A 145 10.84 -12.36 0.62
CA LEU A 145 10.71 -12.04 2.05
C LEU A 145 12.03 -11.64 2.70
N ARG A 146 13.12 -12.35 2.37
CA ARG A 146 14.46 -12.03 2.88
C ARG A 146 14.97 -10.69 2.38
N THR A 147 14.88 -10.47 1.08
CA THR A 147 15.43 -9.25 0.46
C THR A 147 14.64 -8.03 0.89
N ASP A 148 13.31 -8.12 0.90
CA ASP A 148 12.45 -7.04 1.38
C ASP A 148 12.72 -6.75 2.86
N ASN A 149 12.85 -7.77 3.72
CA ASN A 149 13.21 -7.57 5.12
C ASN A 149 14.57 -6.84 5.29
N GLN A 150 15.55 -7.13 4.43
CA GLN A 150 16.85 -6.42 4.43
C GLN A 150 16.72 -4.97 3.98
N ILE A 151 15.91 -4.68 2.96
CA ILE A 151 15.61 -3.31 2.51
C ILE A 151 14.94 -2.52 3.65
N VAL A 152 13.91 -3.09 4.27
CA VAL A 152 13.16 -2.44 5.36
C VAL A 152 14.06 -2.20 6.58
N ARG A 153 14.90 -3.17 6.94
CA ARG A 153 15.91 -3.03 8.00
C ARG A 153 16.93 -1.93 7.67
N SER A 154 17.39 -1.85 6.42
CA SER A 154 18.36 -0.83 5.96
C SER A 154 17.79 0.58 6.00
N LEU A 155 16.48 0.72 5.73
CA LEU A 155 15.74 1.97 5.91
C LEU A 155 15.57 2.34 7.40
N GLY A 156 15.84 1.43 8.34
CA GLY A 156 15.55 1.65 9.76
C GLY A 156 14.05 1.76 10.04
N LEU A 157 13.24 1.04 9.26
CA LEU A 157 11.78 0.95 9.38
C LEU A 157 11.38 -0.49 9.76
N SER A 158 10.07 -0.71 9.86
CA SER A 158 9.43 -2.01 10.04
C SER A 158 8.33 -2.21 9.01
N HIS A 159 7.96 -3.47 8.74
CA HIS A 159 6.88 -3.77 7.80
C HIS A 159 5.55 -3.09 8.20
N PRO A 160 5.11 -3.10 9.48
CA PRO A 160 3.91 -2.39 9.90
C PRO A 160 3.96 -0.87 9.66
N GLN A 161 5.13 -0.23 9.84
CA GLN A 161 5.29 1.20 9.54
C GLN A 161 5.09 1.50 8.06
N LEU A 162 5.51 0.61 7.16
CA LEU A 162 5.33 0.74 5.72
C LEU A 162 3.90 0.39 5.27
N ALA A 163 3.24 -0.59 5.89
CA ALA A 163 1.84 -0.93 5.58
C ALA A 163 0.86 0.17 6.01
N LYS A 164 1.15 0.87 7.11
CA LYS A 164 0.26 1.87 7.72
C LYS A 164 -0.27 2.95 6.76
N PRO A 165 0.56 3.68 5.99
CA PRO A 165 0.05 4.67 5.04
C PRO A 165 -0.87 4.07 3.97
N LEU A 166 -0.64 2.82 3.57
CA LEU A 166 -1.49 2.15 2.60
C LEU A 166 -2.85 1.77 3.21
N PHE A 167 -2.90 1.35 4.48
CA PHE A 167 -4.17 1.20 5.20
C PHE A 167 -4.93 2.52 5.35
N HIS A 168 -4.24 3.65 5.47
CA HIS A 168 -4.91 4.95 5.49
C HIS A 168 -5.64 5.22 4.17
N ILE A 169 -5.06 4.84 3.03
CA ILE A 169 -5.74 4.91 1.73
C ILE A 169 -7.00 4.04 1.73
N LEU A 170 -6.90 2.76 2.13
CA LEU A 170 -8.05 1.86 2.16
C LEU A 170 -9.17 2.37 3.09
N ASN A 171 -8.81 2.93 4.26
CA ASN A 171 -9.78 3.48 5.20
C ASN A 171 -10.44 4.77 4.67
N MET A 172 -9.70 5.60 3.92
CA MET A 172 -10.29 6.75 3.21
C MET A 172 -11.27 6.30 2.14
N MET A 173 -10.85 5.35 1.28
CA MET A 173 -11.70 4.76 0.23
C MET A 173 -12.98 4.20 0.82
N GLU A 174 -12.91 3.36 1.84
CA GLU A 174 -14.07 2.75 2.46
C GLU A 174 -15.02 3.77 3.08
N THR A 175 -14.48 4.78 3.76
CA THR A 175 -15.30 5.87 4.33
C THR A 175 -16.07 6.58 3.22
N ASP A 176 -15.46 6.75 2.06
CA ASP A 176 -16.10 7.41 0.92
C ASP A 176 -17.11 6.52 0.17
N LEU A 177 -16.79 5.24 0.03
CA LEU A 177 -17.67 4.20 -0.51
C LEU A 177 -18.96 4.10 0.30
N LYS A 178 -18.89 4.16 1.63
CA LYS A 178 -20.07 4.21 2.52
C LYS A 178 -20.96 5.42 2.26
N GLY A 179 -20.40 6.49 1.72
CA GLY A 179 -21.12 7.69 1.27
C GLY A 179 -21.74 7.57 -0.13
N GLY A 180 -21.58 6.43 -0.81
CA GLY A 180 -22.08 6.22 -2.18
C GLY A 180 -21.32 7.00 -3.24
N ARG A 181 -20.03 7.30 -3.02
CA ARG A 181 -19.20 8.14 -3.90
C ARG A 181 -18.26 7.38 -4.83
N TRP A 182 -18.58 6.12 -5.10
CA TRP A 182 -17.96 5.38 -6.21
C TRP A 182 -18.59 5.78 -7.54
N ASN A 183 -17.78 6.06 -8.54
CA ASN A 183 -18.30 6.31 -9.88
C ASN A 183 -18.52 4.98 -10.59
N MET A 184 -19.76 4.45 -10.54
CA MET A 184 -20.11 3.16 -11.16
C MET A 184 -19.97 3.15 -12.69
N SER A 185 -20.04 4.31 -13.37
CA SER A 185 -19.89 4.36 -14.84
C SER A 185 -18.45 4.32 -15.29
N GLU A 186 -17.54 4.90 -14.50
CA GLU A 186 -16.11 4.97 -14.81
C GLU A 186 -15.31 3.92 -14.02
N HIS A 187 -15.97 3.17 -13.13
CA HIS A 187 -15.36 2.12 -12.31
C HIS A 187 -14.20 2.63 -11.45
N GLU A 188 -14.35 3.83 -10.88
CA GLU A 188 -13.26 4.53 -10.19
C GLU A 188 -13.67 5.40 -9.00
N TRP A 189 -12.71 5.63 -8.12
CA TRP A 189 -12.80 6.54 -6.98
C TRP A 189 -12.22 7.92 -7.32
N GLN A 190 -13.10 8.92 -7.48
CA GLN A 190 -12.68 10.26 -7.95
C GLN A 190 -12.75 11.36 -6.91
N ASN A 191 -13.46 11.14 -5.81
CA ASN A 191 -13.87 12.23 -4.93
C ASN A 191 -12.70 12.77 -4.09
N ILE A 192 -11.73 11.92 -3.74
CA ILE A 192 -10.52 12.27 -3.01
C ILE A 192 -9.28 11.92 -3.86
N PRO A 193 -8.92 12.75 -4.86
CA PRO A 193 -7.79 12.47 -5.76
C PRO A 193 -6.43 12.72 -5.10
N THR A 194 -6.38 13.38 -3.95
CA THR A 194 -5.12 13.77 -3.32
C THR A 194 -5.27 13.86 -1.80
N PHE A 195 -4.22 13.46 -1.07
CA PHE A 195 -4.08 13.71 0.35
C PHE A 195 -2.68 14.15 0.74
N PHE A 196 -2.52 14.51 2.01
CA PHE A 196 -1.24 14.97 2.55
C PHE A 196 -0.67 13.95 3.55
N TYR A 197 0.62 13.67 3.46
CA TYR A 197 1.33 12.76 4.36
C TYR A 197 2.73 13.25 4.65
N ASN A 198 3.06 13.50 5.92
CA ASN A 198 4.34 14.07 6.37
C ASN A 198 4.78 15.31 5.55
N GLY A 199 3.82 16.16 5.18
CA GLY A 199 4.06 17.35 4.35
C GLY A 199 4.06 17.11 2.84
N ASN A 200 4.12 15.86 2.38
CA ASN A 200 4.03 15.51 0.97
C ASN A 200 2.59 15.55 0.46
N LYS A 201 2.41 15.96 -0.79
CA LYS A 201 1.16 15.83 -1.54
C LYS A 201 1.20 14.50 -2.29
N VAL A 202 0.30 13.59 -1.94
CA VAL A 202 0.19 12.25 -2.54
C VAL A 202 -1.09 12.19 -3.38
N THR A 203 -0.95 11.87 -4.66
CA THR A 203 -2.07 11.60 -5.56
C THR A 203 -2.44 10.12 -5.46
N VAL A 204 -3.73 9.83 -5.47
CA VAL A 204 -4.25 8.47 -5.44
C VAL A 204 -5.37 8.29 -6.46
N GLU A 205 -5.32 7.18 -7.17
CA GLU A 205 -6.36 6.71 -8.08
C GLU A 205 -6.70 5.28 -7.66
N ALA A 206 -7.98 4.92 -7.69
CA ALA A 206 -8.40 3.56 -7.40
C ALA A 206 -9.53 3.15 -8.32
N HIS A 207 -9.45 1.91 -8.79
CA HIS A 207 -10.34 1.35 -9.80
C HIS A 207 -10.73 -0.07 -9.42
N ASP A 208 -11.89 -0.53 -9.87
CA ASP A 208 -12.28 -1.92 -9.66
C ASP A 208 -11.64 -2.86 -10.69
N THR A 209 -11.48 -4.11 -10.29
CA THR A 209 -11.11 -5.21 -11.18
C THR A 209 -12.39 -5.90 -11.66
N LYS A 210 -12.36 -6.48 -12.88
CA LYS A 210 -13.51 -7.23 -13.44
C LYS A 210 -13.76 -8.60 -12.75
N GLY A 211 -13.21 -8.81 -11.56
CA GLY A 211 -13.30 -10.05 -10.78
C GLY A 211 -12.48 -9.95 -9.50
N GLY A 212 -12.77 -10.82 -8.53
CA GLY A 212 -11.98 -10.93 -7.31
C GLY A 212 -10.66 -11.66 -7.53
N GLN A 213 -9.64 -11.27 -6.80
CA GLN A 213 -8.34 -11.91 -6.72
C GLN A 213 -8.21 -12.60 -5.37
N LEU A 214 -7.99 -13.91 -5.36
CA LEU A 214 -7.72 -14.66 -4.12
C LEU A 214 -6.27 -14.50 -3.69
N SER A 215 -6.05 -14.55 -2.37
CA SER A 215 -4.70 -14.56 -1.81
C SER A 215 -3.93 -15.85 -2.08
N ILE A 216 -2.62 -15.71 -2.32
CA ILE A 216 -1.66 -16.83 -2.42
C ILE A 216 -1.39 -17.51 -1.06
N PHE A 217 -1.86 -16.94 0.06
CA PHE A 217 -1.60 -17.40 1.42
C PHE A 217 -2.77 -18.16 2.07
N ASP A 218 -3.82 -18.59 1.35
CA ASP A 218 -4.99 -19.28 1.97
C ASP A 218 -5.70 -18.56 3.13
N ASP A 219 -5.53 -17.26 3.26
CA ASP A 219 -5.88 -16.56 4.49
C ASP A 219 -7.27 -15.91 4.47
N GLY A 220 -8.04 -16.22 3.42
CA GLY A 220 -9.38 -15.72 3.17
C GLY A 220 -9.43 -14.27 2.71
N ILE A 221 -8.28 -13.64 2.43
CA ILE A 221 -8.23 -12.30 1.85
C ILE A 221 -8.53 -12.38 0.36
N GLU A 222 -9.39 -11.48 -0.09
CA GLU A 222 -9.72 -11.28 -1.50
C GLU A 222 -9.57 -9.80 -1.84
N GLY A 223 -9.13 -9.50 -3.06
CA GLY A 223 -8.99 -8.15 -3.59
C GLY A 223 -9.88 -7.92 -4.80
N ALA A 224 -10.46 -6.72 -4.91
CA ALA A 224 -11.35 -6.28 -5.97
C ALA A 224 -10.97 -4.90 -6.52
N PHE A 225 -9.94 -4.25 -5.98
CA PHE A 225 -9.46 -2.97 -6.44
C PHE A 225 -7.96 -2.99 -6.73
N TRP A 226 -7.59 -2.17 -7.71
CA TRP A 226 -6.22 -1.73 -7.90
C TRP A 226 -6.10 -0.23 -7.67
N ILE A 227 -4.93 0.19 -7.23
CA ILE A 227 -4.65 1.53 -6.72
C ILE A 227 -3.35 2.02 -7.34
N VAL A 228 -3.35 3.26 -7.82
CA VAL A 228 -2.14 4.00 -8.21
C VAL A 228 -1.86 5.04 -7.16
N ILE A 229 -0.63 5.08 -6.68
CA ILE A 229 -0.17 6.05 -5.69
C ILE A 229 1.02 6.79 -6.29
N LEU A 230 0.95 8.11 -6.31
CA LEU A 230 1.96 8.95 -6.95
C LEU A 230 2.38 10.10 -6.03
N ARG A 231 3.68 10.38 -6.01
CA ARG A 231 4.23 11.64 -5.51
C ARG A 231 5.18 12.25 -6.53
N GLU A 232 4.94 13.51 -6.89
CA GLU A 232 5.88 14.25 -7.71
C GLU A 232 7.16 14.63 -6.94
N LEU A 233 8.31 14.51 -7.59
CA LEU A 233 9.58 15.02 -7.08
C LEU A 233 9.55 16.56 -7.01
N SER A 234 10.05 17.11 -5.92
CA SER A 234 10.40 18.53 -5.89
C SER A 234 11.57 18.84 -6.84
N THR A 235 11.76 20.12 -7.17
CA THR A 235 12.91 20.57 -7.96
C THR A 235 14.25 20.21 -7.31
N ALA A 236 14.32 20.22 -5.97
CA ALA A 236 15.53 19.87 -5.24
C ALA A 236 15.85 18.37 -5.34
N GLU A 237 14.85 17.52 -5.11
CA GLU A 237 14.99 16.05 -5.22
C GLU A 237 15.32 15.61 -6.64
N ASN A 238 14.67 16.18 -7.65
CA ASN A 238 14.99 15.86 -9.04
C ASN A 238 16.45 16.23 -9.39
N ARG A 239 16.94 17.39 -8.91
CA ARG A 239 18.35 17.78 -9.08
C ARG A 239 19.28 16.84 -8.32
N PHE A 240 18.90 16.41 -7.12
CA PHE A 240 19.65 15.45 -6.32
C PHE A 240 19.83 14.13 -7.08
N LEU A 241 18.74 13.54 -7.59
CA LEU A 241 18.79 12.30 -8.37
C LEU A 241 19.66 12.45 -9.62
N GLN A 242 19.46 13.52 -10.40
CA GLN A 242 20.23 13.77 -11.62
C GLN A 242 21.74 13.86 -11.34
N LYS A 243 22.13 14.38 -10.18
CA LYS A 243 23.53 14.47 -9.77
C LYS A 243 24.11 13.10 -9.40
N HIS A 244 23.42 12.33 -8.55
CA HIS A 244 23.92 11.06 -8.02
C HIS A 244 23.87 9.93 -9.07
N TYR A 245 22.85 9.95 -9.92
CA TYR A 245 22.59 8.93 -10.93
C TYR A 245 22.94 9.37 -12.36
N ARG A 246 23.85 10.35 -12.52
CA ARG A 246 24.32 10.84 -13.84
C ARG A 246 24.97 9.78 -14.74
N HIS A 247 25.31 8.64 -14.15
CA HIS A 247 25.95 7.51 -14.84
C HIS A 247 24.91 6.60 -15.52
N LEU A 248 23.63 6.68 -15.12
CA LEU A 248 22.55 5.95 -15.77
C LEU A 248 22.26 6.56 -17.14
N THR A 249 21.84 5.70 -18.08
CA THR A 249 21.20 6.18 -19.31
C THR A 249 19.88 6.86 -18.99
N THR A 250 19.37 7.70 -19.91
CA THR A 250 18.05 8.35 -19.75
C THR A 250 16.94 7.33 -19.44
N SER A 251 16.90 6.21 -20.17
CA SER A 251 15.88 5.17 -19.96
C SER A 251 15.98 4.52 -18.58
N GLN A 252 17.19 4.23 -18.09
CA GLN A 252 17.38 3.67 -16.75
C GLN A 252 16.99 4.68 -15.67
N PHE A 253 17.39 5.94 -15.83
CA PHE A 253 17.02 7.01 -14.91
C PHE A 253 15.49 7.19 -14.84
N ASP A 254 14.80 7.16 -15.99
CA ASP A 254 13.35 7.30 -16.05
C ASP A 254 12.64 6.12 -15.38
N VAL A 255 13.11 4.88 -15.59
CA VAL A 255 12.57 3.69 -14.90
C VAL A 255 12.78 3.77 -13.39
N MET A 256 13.99 4.10 -12.93
CA MET A 256 14.27 4.29 -11.49
C MET A 256 13.36 5.35 -10.90
N LYS A 257 13.26 6.50 -11.56
CA LYS A 257 12.42 7.61 -11.12
C LYS A 257 10.96 7.19 -11.04
N GLN A 258 10.43 6.54 -12.07
CA GLN A 258 9.05 6.07 -12.10
C GLN A 258 8.76 5.12 -10.94
N ARG A 259 9.62 4.11 -10.72
CA ARG A 259 9.46 3.15 -9.61
C ARG A 259 9.58 3.78 -8.23
N LEU A 260 10.39 4.84 -8.09
CA LEU A 260 10.50 5.59 -6.85
C LEU A 260 9.25 6.45 -6.57
N THR A 261 8.65 7.04 -7.61
CA THR A 261 7.57 8.03 -7.47
C THR A 261 6.16 7.48 -7.64
N THR A 262 6.03 6.24 -8.12
CA THR A 262 4.75 5.62 -8.45
C THR A 262 4.69 4.19 -7.93
N ILE A 263 3.59 3.86 -7.26
CA ILE A 263 3.24 2.50 -6.84
C ILE A 263 1.97 2.09 -7.59
N PHE A 264 1.97 0.90 -8.17
CA PHE A 264 0.78 0.19 -8.63
C PHE A 264 0.56 -0.98 -7.68
N THR A 265 -0.59 -1.04 -7.04
CA THR A 265 -0.83 -2.01 -5.95
C THR A 265 -2.27 -2.49 -5.91
N GLY A 266 -2.49 -3.66 -5.33
CA GLY A 266 -3.84 -4.18 -5.02
C GLY A 266 -4.28 -3.82 -3.60
N GLU A 267 -5.59 -3.87 -3.34
CA GLU A 267 -6.10 -3.60 -1.98
C GLU A 267 -5.72 -4.65 -0.91
N MET A 268 -5.17 -5.80 -1.32
CA MET A 268 -4.70 -6.85 -0.41
C MET A 268 -3.27 -6.60 0.10
N GLU A 269 -2.53 -5.75 -0.60
CA GLU A 269 -1.11 -5.60 -0.38
C GLU A 269 -0.75 -5.04 1.01
N PRO A 270 -1.49 -4.07 1.58
CA PRO A 270 -1.21 -3.62 2.94
C PRO A 270 -1.28 -4.75 3.97
N GLN A 271 -2.16 -5.72 3.73
CA GLN A 271 -2.33 -6.91 4.54
C GLN A 271 -1.15 -7.86 4.34
N TYR A 272 -0.65 -8.05 3.12
CA TYR A 272 0.54 -8.87 2.88
C TYR A 272 1.79 -8.30 3.54
N ILE A 273 1.99 -6.99 3.44
CA ILE A 273 3.10 -6.31 4.10
C ILE A 273 2.97 -6.45 5.62
N MET A 274 1.80 -6.17 6.18
CA MET A 274 1.55 -6.28 7.62
C MET A 274 1.75 -7.70 8.12
N ARG A 275 1.14 -8.69 7.45
CA ARG A 275 1.05 -10.07 7.94
C ARG A 275 2.32 -10.88 7.71
N TYR A 276 2.95 -10.67 6.55
CA TYR A 276 3.99 -11.54 6.04
C TYR A 276 5.27 -10.78 5.66
N GLY A 277 5.26 -9.44 5.61
CA GLY A 277 6.40 -8.66 5.12
C GLY A 277 6.65 -8.85 3.62
N PHE A 278 5.61 -9.18 2.85
CA PHE A 278 5.66 -9.43 1.40
C PHE A 278 5.19 -8.19 0.63
N TYR A 279 5.98 -7.75 -0.37
CA TYR A 279 5.74 -6.53 -1.16
C TYR A 279 5.41 -6.79 -2.63
N GLU A 280 5.00 -8.02 -2.94
CA GLU A 280 5.03 -8.61 -4.28
C GLU A 280 6.43 -8.61 -4.93
N GLY A 281 6.63 -9.50 -5.89
CA GLY A 281 7.86 -9.58 -6.66
C GLY A 281 7.96 -8.53 -7.75
N HIS A 282 8.98 -8.60 -8.60
CA HIS A 282 9.20 -7.68 -9.72
C HIS A 282 8.23 -7.91 -10.90
N ALA A 283 6.95 -8.04 -10.59
CA ALA A 283 5.81 -7.96 -11.49
C ALA A 283 5.35 -6.48 -11.65
N GLY A 284 4.28 -6.25 -12.41
CA GLY A 284 3.69 -4.92 -12.60
C GLY A 284 3.11 -4.27 -11.32
N TRP A 285 2.99 -5.05 -10.25
CA TRP A 285 2.22 -4.77 -9.04
C TRP A 285 3.07 -4.59 -7.76
N ARG A 286 4.41 -4.56 -7.91
CA ARG A 286 5.33 -4.42 -6.77
C ARG A 286 5.06 -3.14 -5.99
N THR A 287 4.86 -3.28 -4.68
CA THR A 287 4.69 -2.14 -3.77
C THR A 287 6.00 -1.86 -3.04
N ASP A 288 7.01 -1.41 -3.78
CA ASP A 288 8.39 -1.39 -3.29
C ASP A 288 8.57 -0.63 -1.94
N PRO A 289 9.25 -1.21 -0.93
CA PRO A 289 9.46 -0.57 0.37
C PRO A 289 10.08 0.83 0.28
N ILE A 290 11.00 1.06 -0.66
CA ILE A 290 11.67 2.35 -0.88
C ILE A 290 10.66 3.38 -1.41
N ALA A 291 9.84 2.97 -2.37
CA ALA A 291 8.80 3.84 -2.94
C ALA A 291 7.77 4.25 -1.88
N VAL A 292 7.33 3.30 -1.04
CA VAL A 292 6.42 3.59 0.09
C VAL A 292 7.07 4.59 1.04
N ALA A 293 8.32 4.33 1.48
CA ALA A 293 9.02 5.23 2.40
C ALA A 293 9.16 6.66 1.82
N PHE A 294 9.47 6.78 0.53
CA PHE A 294 9.66 8.04 -0.16
C PHE A 294 8.36 8.81 -0.40
N ILE A 295 7.33 8.15 -0.94
CA ILE A 295 6.04 8.76 -1.31
C ILE A 295 5.36 9.33 -0.06
N PHE A 296 5.37 8.57 1.03
CA PHE A 296 4.74 8.98 2.29
C PHE A 296 5.64 9.81 3.19
N GLY A 297 6.88 10.12 2.79
CA GLY A 297 7.80 10.91 3.60
C GLY A 297 8.08 10.25 4.96
N LEU A 298 8.18 8.92 4.99
CA LEU A 298 8.71 8.18 6.14
C LEU A 298 10.23 8.33 6.22
N LYS A 299 10.85 8.53 5.05
CA LYS A 299 12.24 8.93 4.86
C LYS A 299 12.32 9.98 3.76
N ASP A 300 13.25 10.92 3.91
CA ASP A 300 13.60 11.80 2.80
C ASP A 300 14.52 11.09 1.79
N LEU A 301 14.75 11.72 0.65
CA LEU A 301 15.51 11.11 -0.43
C LEU A 301 16.99 10.91 -0.04
N GLU A 302 17.54 11.84 0.71
CA GLU A 302 18.90 11.82 1.20
C GLU A 302 19.16 10.65 2.17
N ASP A 303 18.23 10.38 3.10
CA ASP A 303 18.27 9.25 4.01
C ASP A 303 18.16 7.91 3.26
N ILE A 304 17.28 7.86 2.25
CA ILE A 304 17.14 6.69 1.37
C ILE A 304 18.44 6.43 0.60
N GLU A 305 19.01 7.46 -0.01
CA GLU A 305 20.30 7.37 -0.73
C GLU A 305 21.44 6.96 0.21
N ALA A 306 21.46 7.46 1.46
CA ALA A 306 22.46 7.07 2.45
C ALA A 306 22.37 5.58 2.82
N SER A 307 21.16 5.00 2.75
CA SER A 307 20.94 3.57 2.98
C SER A 307 21.38 2.73 1.77
N PHE A 308 21.33 3.30 0.55
CA PHE A 308 21.60 2.61 -0.72
C PHE A 308 22.47 3.46 -1.68
N PRO A 309 23.72 3.78 -1.31
CA PRO A 309 24.51 4.80 -1.99
C PRO A 309 24.78 4.45 -3.45
N GLY A 310 24.19 5.22 -4.36
CA GLY A 310 24.31 5.06 -5.82
C GLY A 310 23.58 3.85 -6.39
N ARG A 311 22.72 3.17 -5.61
CA ARG A 311 22.17 1.84 -5.94
C ARG A 311 20.66 1.78 -6.08
N LEU A 312 19.94 2.91 -6.03
CA LEU A 312 18.48 2.91 -6.12
C LEU A 312 17.94 2.28 -7.41
N HIS A 313 18.55 2.56 -8.57
CA HIS A 313 18.12 1.93 -9.83
C HIS A 313 18.20 0.40 -9.77
N GLU A 314 19.30 -0.13 -9.24
CA GLU A 314 19.50 -1.57 -9.11
C GLU A 314 18.46 -2.18 -8.17
N ILE A 315 18.34 -1.65 -6.95
CA ILE A 315 17.43 -2.22 -5.93
C ILE A 315 15.97 -2.15 -6.40
N LEU A 316 15.59 -1.06 -7.07
CA LEU A 316 14.22 -0.90 -7.59
C LEU A 316 13.93 -1.77 -8.81
N THR A 317 14.92 -2.35 -9.50
CA THR A 317 14.70 -3.04 -10.78
C THR A 317 15.19 -4.49 -10.85
N ALA A 318 16.02 -4.94 -9.89
CA ALA A 318 16.59 -6.27 -9.89
C ALA A 318 15.58 -7.32 -9.40
N GLU A 319 15.41 -8.42 -10.14
CA GLU A 319 14.62 -9.57 -9.69
C GLU A 319 15.29 -10.25 -8.48
N PHE A 320 14.53 -10.58 -7.42
CA PHE A 320 15.06 -11.20 -6.21
C PHE A 320 14.99 -12.73 -6.29
N THR A 321 16.01 -13.32 -6.90
CA THR A 321 16.16 -14.77 -7.04
C THR A 321 16.92 -15.38 -5.85
N HIS A 322 16.97 -16.71 -5.75
CA HIS A 322 17.73 -17.41 -4.71
C HIS A 322 19.21 -17.03 -4.63
N ASP A 323 19.81 -16.70 -5.78
CA ASP A 323 21.22 -16.32 -5.89
C ASP A 323 21.44 -14.82 -5.65
N TYR A 324 20.37 -14.05 -5.40
CA TYR A 324 20.47 -12.63 -5.13
C TYR A 324 21.12 -12.39 -3.77
N ASN A 325 22.33 -11.82 -3.78
CA ASN A 325 23.06 -11.46 -2.57
C ASN A 325 23.04 -9.94 -2.39
N PHE A 326 22.18 -9.47 -1.49
CA PHE A 326 22.01 -8.04 -1.18
C PHE A 326 23.31 -7.33 -0.77
N GLY A 327 24.24 -8.06 -0.14
CA GLY A 327 25.50 -7.51 0.39
C GLY A 327 26.68 -7.54 -0.58
N GLU A 328 26.57 -8.20 -1.73
CA GLU A 328 27.64 -8.27 -2.75
C GLU A 328 27.58 -7.15 -3.79
N LEU A 329 26.69 -6.17 -3.58
CA LEU A 329 26.39 -5.11 -4.52
C LEU A 329 26.95 -3.76 -4.09
#